data_AF-A0A962N1A5-F1
#
_entry.id   AF-A0A962N1A5-F1
#
_cell.length_a   1.000
_cell.length_b   1.000
_cell.length_c   1.000
_cell.angle_alpha   90.00
_cell.angle_beta   90.00
_cell.angle_gamma   90.00
#
_symmetry.space_group_name_H-M   'P 1'
#
loop_
_entity.id
_entity.type
_entity.pdbx_description
1 polymer ?
#
loop_
_entity_poly.entity_id
_entity_poly.type
_entity_poly.pdbx_seq_one_letter_code
_entity_poly.pdbx_strand_id
1 'polypeptide(L)'
;ELDTDADGVKDSADQCADTAAGAKVDEKGCELDTDADGVKDSADQCADTAAGAKVDEKGCELDTDADGVKDSVDQCADTAAGAKVDANGCELDVDADGVKDSADQCADTLAGAAVDEKGCNLVPDDDRDGVGNPDDLCPDTAAGAEVNAVGCAANVNISLQGVNFNRGSDVLTQDSQPILNEAAETLKRHPELKIEVAGHTDSTGNQEVNTTLSKARADAVMQYLIDQGVQSSLTAVGYGSSEPVADNETAEGRAQNRRVELKILE
;
A
#
# COMPACT_ATOMS: atom_id res chain seq x y z
N GLU A 1 42.72 -64.79 -2.53
CA GLU A 1 42.45 -63.67 -3.45
C GLU A 1 42.78 -62.41 -2.68
N LEU A 2 43.46 -61.47 -3.33
CA LEU A 2 43.93 -60.23 -2.70
C LEU A 2 42.79 -59.20 -2.71
N ASP A 3 42.91 -58.26 -1.78
CA ASP A 3 42.07 -57.08 -1.60
C ASP A 3 43.08 -55.97 -1.27
N THR A 4 43.41 -55.17 -2.28
CA THR A 4 44.59 -54.30 -2.30
C THR A 4 44.37 -53.00 -1.56
N ASP A 5 43.19 -52.40 -1.69
CA ASP A 5 42.79 -51.15 -1.03
C ASP A 5 42.03 -51.38 0.30
N ALA A 6 41.72 -52.64 0.62
CA ALA A 6 41.10 -53.08 1.86
C ALA A 6 39.68 -52.51 2.07
N ASP A 7 38.92 -52.33 0.98
CA ASP A 7 37.54 -51.88 0.98
C ASP A 7 36.52 -53.00 1.27
N GLY A 8 37.00 -54.26 1.28
CA GLY A 8 36.19 -55.46 1.55
C GLY A 8 35.73 -56.20 0.29
N VAL A 9 36.04 -55.69 -0.90
CA VAL A 9 35.82 -56.31 -2.21
C VAL A 9 37.16 -56.77 -2.75
N LYS A 10 37.22 -58.02 -3.22
CA LYS A 10 38.48 -58.59 -3.70
C LYS A 10 38.83 -58.03 -5.08
N ASP A 11 40.12 -57.89 -5.38
CA ASP A 11 40.67 -57.33 -6.63
C ASP A 11 40.06 -57.90 -7.92
N SER A 12 39.54 -59.14 -7.90
CA SER A 12 38.94 -59.78 -9.09
C SER A 12 37.50 -59.34 -9.39
N ALA A 13 36.80 -58.84 -8.38
CA ALA A 13 35.42 -58.36 -8.44
C ALA A 13 35.33 -56.83 -8.26
N ASP A 14 36.40 -56.22 -7.78
CA ASP A 14 36.54 -54.79 -7.57
C ASP A 14 36.74 -54.03 -8.89
N GLN A 15 35.91 -53.01 -9.10
CA GLN A 15 35.93 -52.09 -10.25
C GLN A 15 36.59 -50.75 -9.92
N CYS A 16 36.92 -50.51 -8.65
CA CYS A 16 37.42 -49.27 -8.09
C CYS A 16 38.64 -49.53 -7.17
N ALA A 17 39.72 -50.02 -7.76
CA ALA A 17 40.95 -50.53 -7.10
C ALA A 17 41.74 -49.60 -6.16
N ASP A 18 41.28 -48.36 -5.94
CA ASP A 18 41.94 -47.35 -5.12
C ASP A 18 40.91 -46.62 -4.21
N THR A 19 39.92 -47.34 -3.70
CA THR A 19 38.89 -46.76 -2.84
C THR A 19 39.48 -46.31 -1.49
N ALA A 20 39.02 -45.15 -1.00
CA ALA A 20 39.53 -44.59 0.23
C ALA A 20 39.23 -45.49 1.44
N ALA A 21 40.25 -45.76 2.25
CA ALA A 21 40.11 -46.62 3.43
C ALA A 21 39.01 -46.11 4.39
N GLY A 22 38.00 -46.94 4.63
CA GLY A 22 36.86 -46.63 5.48
C GLY A 22 35.65 -46.02 4.76
N ALA A 23 35.71 -45.81 3.45
CA ALA A 23 34.54 -45.46 2.63
C ALA A 23 33.54 -46.62 2.59
N LYS A 24 32.25 -46.30 2.45
CA LYS A 24 31.23 -47.31 2.17
C LYS A 24 31.23 -47.58 0.67
N VAL A 25 31.27 -48.85 0.29
CA VAL A 25 31.32 -49.29 -1.10
C VAL A 25 30.12 -50.14 -1.48
N ASP A 26 29.79 -50.16 -2.77
CA ASP A 26 28.83 -51.09 -3.36
C ASP A 26 29.42 -52.51 -3.53
N GLU A 27 28.65 -53.41 -4.14
CA GLU A 27 29.11 -54.79 -4.41
C GLU A 27 30.31 -54.89 -5.37
N LYS A 28 30.70 -53.77 -6.00
CA LYS A 28 31.79 -53.67 -6.97
C LYS A 28 33.02 -52.94 -6.41
N GLY A 29 33.04 -52.62 -5.11
CA GLY A 29 34.15 -51.91 -4.47
C GLY A 29 34.15 -50.41 -4.75
N CYS A 30 33.08 -49.87 -5.35
CA CYS A 30 33.00 -48.46 -5.67
C CYS A 30 32.29 -47.69 -4.56
N GLU A 31 32.90 -46.58 -4.15
CA GLU A 31 32.32 -45.68 -3.16
C GLU A 31 30.91 -45.22 -3.54
N LEU A 32 30.02 -45.20 -2.54
CA LEU A 32 28.62 -44.83 -2.71
C LEU A 32 28.44 -43.32 -2.94
N ASP A 33 27.40 -43.02 -3.70
CA ASP A 33 26.79 -41.71 -3.91
C ASP A 33 25.29 -41.95 -3.64
N THR A 34 24.87 -41.66 -2.41
CA THR A 34 23.58 -42.12 -1.88
C THR A 34 22.39 -41.38 -2.47
N ASP A 35 22.51 -40.07 -2.69
CA ASP A 35 21.47 -39.22 -3.26
C ASP A 35 21.59 -39.02 -4.78
N ALA A 36 22.68 -39.55 -5.37
CA ALA A 36 22.96 -39.57 -6.80
C ALA A 36 23.10 -38.16 -7.40
N ASP A 37 23.65 -37.22 -6.64
CA ASP A 37 23.92 -35.85 -7.07
C ASP A 37 25.25 -35.70 -7.84
N GLY A 38 26.06 -36.76 -7.87
CA GLY A 38 27.36 -36.83 -8.53
C GLY A 38 28.55 -36.58 -7.62
N VAL A 39 28.34 -36.33 -6.33
CA VAL A 39 29.35 -36.19 -5.29
C VAL A 39 29.28 -37.40 -4.36
N LYS A 40 30.43 -38.06 -4.17
CA LYS A 40 30.50 -39.28 -3.35
C LYS A 40 30.24 -38.96 -1.87
N ASP A 41 29.66 -39.92 -1.15
CA ASP A 41 29.30 -39.81 0.28
C ASP A 41 30.44 -39.28 1.17
N SER A 42 31.72 -39.55 0.87
CA SER A 42 32.84 -39.03 1.68
C SER A 42 33.18 -37.56 1.46
N ALA A 43 32.82 -37.01 0.29
CA ALA A 43 33.04 -35.62 -0.09
C ALA A 43 31.78 -34.76 0.05
N ASP A 44 30.61 -35.41 0.09
CA ASP A 44 29.31 -34.77 0.17
C ASP A 44 28.99 -34.24 1.58
N GLN A 45 28.59 -32.96 1.64
CA GLN A 45 28.18 -32.25 2.85
C GLN A 45 26.64 -32.14 2.96
N CYS A 46 25.92 -32.56 1.93
CA CYS A 46 24.49 -32.38 1.70
C CYS A 46 23.82 -33.69 1.24
N ALA A 47 23.87 -34.71 2.09
CA ALA A 47 23.45 -36.11 1.84
C ALA A 47 22.03 -36.41 1.33
N ASP A 48 21.19 -35.39 1.11
CA ASP A 48 19.80 -35.53 0.66
C ASP A 48 19.47 -34.48 -0.42
N THR A 49 20.38 -34.25 -1.36
CA THR A 49 20.15 -33.30 -2.46
C THR A 49 19.10 -33.82 -3.44
N ALA A 50 18.27 -32.90 -3.96
CA ALA A 50 17.18 -33.26 -4.85
C ALA A 50 17.72 -33.78 -6.20
N ALA A 51 17.17 -34.90 -6.67
CA ALA A 51 17.58 -35.50 -7.94
C ALA A 51 17.49 -34.51 -9.12
N GLY A 52 18.63 -34.28 -9.78
CA GLY A 52 18.74 -33.35 -10.91
C GLY A 52 19.03 -31.89 -10.54
N ALA A 53 19.17 -31.58 -9.25
CA ALA A 53 19.69 -30.29 -8.81
C ALA A 53 21.15 -30.12 -9.24
N LYS A 54 21.56 -28.87 -9.48
CA LYS A 54 22.98 -28.55 -9.69
C LYS A 54 23.63 -28.35 -8.33
N VAL A 55 24.75 -29.03 -8.12
CA VAL A 55 25.49 -28.99 -6.86
C VAL A 55 26.89 -28.41 -7.05
N ASP A 56 27.45 -27.88 -5.96
CA ASP A 56 28.85 -27.50 -5.88
C ASP A 56 29.78 -28.72 -5.68
N GLU A 57 31.08 -28.48 -5.48
CA GLU A 57 32.07 -29.54 -5.24
C GLU A 57 31.83 -30.33 -3.94
N LYS A 58 30.88 -29.90 -3.10
CA LYS A 58 30.54 -30.50 -1.80
C LYS A 58 29.17 -31.17 -1.80
N GLY A 59 28.55 -31.36 -2.96
CA GLY A 59 27.22 -31.98 -3.09
C GLY A 59 26.09 -31.06 -2.64
N CYS A 60 26.37 -29.78 -2.38
CA CYS A 60 25.34 -28.85 -1.94
C CYS A 60 24.75 -28.10 -3.12
N GLU A 61 23.42 -28.08 -3.17
CA GLU A 61 22.65 -27.36 -4.18
C GLU A 61 23.02 -25.87 -4.24
N LEU A 62 23.16 -25.37 -5.47
CA LEU A 62 23.58 -23.99 -5.73
C LEU A 62 22.49 -22.97 -5.35
N ASP A 63 22.97 -21.83 -4.89
CA ASP A 63 22.24 -20.57 -4.68
C ASP A 63 23.13 -19.50 -5.33
N THR A 64 22.83 -19.20 -6.59
CA THR A 64 23.73 -18.46 -7.49
C THR A 64 23.84 -16.98 -7.13
N ASP A 65 22.74 -16.35 -6.72
CA ASP A 65 22.70 -14.93 -6.35
C ASP A 65 22.84 -14.70 -4.83
N ALA A 66 22.87 -15.80 -4.05
CA ALA A 66 23.09 -15.81 -2.61
C ALA A 66 22.00 -15.06 -1.82
N ASP A 67 20.76 -15.12 -2.30
CA ASP A 67 19.58 -14.54 -1.63
C ASP A 67 19.00 -15.46 -0.53
N GLY A 68 19.49 -16.70 -0.45
CA GLY A 68 19.07 -17.72 0.50
C GLY A 68 18.03 -18.70 -0.03
N VAL A 69 17.63 -18.57 -1.29
CA VAL A 69 16.72 -19.46 -2.02
C VAL A 69 17.53 -20.20 -3.08
N LYS A 70 17.38 -21.53 -3.12
CA LYS A 70 18.18 -22.38 -4.00
C LYS A 70 17.73 -22.24 -5.46
N ASP A 71 18.68 -22.38 -6.39
CA ASP A 71 18.47 -22.28 -7.85
C ASP A 71 17.27 -23.10 -8.37
N SER A 72 16.93 -24.24 -7.75
CA SER A 72 15.82 -25.10 -8.22
C SER A 72 14.42 -24.56 -7.91
N VAL A 73 14.32 -23.68 -6.92
CA VAL A 73 13.06 -23.08 -6.45
C VAL A 73 13.02 -21.56 -6.64
N ASP A 74 14.16 -20.96 -6.94
CA ASP A 74 14.30 -19.54 -7.24
C ASP A 74 13.72 -19.18 -8.62
N GLN A 75 12.82 -18.21 -8.63
CA GLN A 75 12.18 -17.63 -9.81
C GLN A 75 12.86 -16.34 -10.27
N CYS A 76 13.78 -15.80 -9.47
CA CYS A 76 14.39 -14.48 -9.56
C CYS A 76 15.92 -14.56 -9.40
N ALA A 77 16.58 -15.27 -10.32
CA ALA A 77 18.02 -15.62 -10.33
C ALA A 77 19.07 -14.49 -10.25
N ASP A 78 18.67 -13.23 -10.11
CA ASP A 78 19.55 -12.06 -10.04
C ASP A 78 19.09 -11.08 -8.94
N THR A 79 18.65 -11.59 -7.79
CA THR A 79 18.24 -10.76 -6.64
C THR A 79 19.44 -10.00 -6.07
N ALA A 80 19.20 -8.73 -5.70
CA ALA A 80 20.24 -7.88 -5.13
C ALA A 80 20.73 -8.41 -3.76
N ALA A 81 22.04 -8.45 -3.57
CA ALA A 81 22.63 -8.92 -2.32
C ALA A 81 22.11 -8.16 -1.09
N GLY A 82 21.54 -8.89 -0.14
CA GLY A 82 20.96 -8.35 1.10
C GLY A 82 19.50 -7.87 0.98
N ALA A 83 18.89 -8.00 -0.20
CA ALA A 83 17.45 -7.81 -0.35
C ALA A 83 16.68 -8.87 0.45
N LYS A 84 15.48 -8.50 0.90
CA LYS A 84 14.55 -9.48 1.47
C LYS A 84 13.75 -10.10 0.35
N VAL A 85 13.69 -11.42 0.32
CA VAL A 85 12.97 -12.19 -0.70
C VAL A 85 11.83 -13.00 -0.12
N ASP A 86 10.88 -13.34 -0.98
CA ASP A 86 9.81 -14.29 -0.68
C ASP A 86 10.31 -15.75 -0.77
N ALA A 87 9.38 -16.71 -0.69
CA ALA A 87 9.72 -18.13 -0.76
C ALA A 87 10.20 -18.60 -2.16
N ASN A 88 10.10 -17.74 -3.17
CA ASN A 88 10.50 -18.00 -4.55
C ASN A 88 11.76 -17.23 -4.95
N GLY A 89 12.48 -16.63 -4.01
CA GLY A 89 13.70 -15.84 -4.29
C GLY A 89 13.42 -14.47 -4.88
N CYS A 90 12.16 -14.02 -4.91
CA CYS A 90 11.82 -12.73 -5.48
C CYS A 90 11.78 -11.65 -4.41
N GLU A 91 12.46 -10.54 -4.68
CA GLU A 91 12.48 -9.36 -3.83
C GLU A 91 11.07 -8.81 -3.57
N LEU A 92 10.83 -8.41 -2.32
CA LEU A 92 9.54 -7.89 -1.87
C LEU A 92 9.24 -6.49 -2.41
N ASP A 93 7.96 -6.24 -2.57
CA ASP A 93 7.31 -4.95 -2.85
C ASP A 93 6.07 -4.94 -1.95
N VAL A 94 6.23 -4.41 -0.73
CA VAL A 94 5.26 -4.58 0.37
C VAL A 94 4.00 -3.75 0.15
N ASP A 95 4.12 -2.56 -0.38
CA ASP A 95 3.01 -1.63 -0.62
C ASP A 95 2.42 -1.76 -2.05
N ALA A 96 3.08 -2.56 -2.91
CA ALA A 96 2.63 -2.95 -4.24
C ALA A 96 2.45 -1.76 -5.18
N ASP A 97 3.29 -0.74 -5.02
CA ASP A 97 3.33 0.45 -5.87
C ASP A 97 4.11 0.21 -7.18
N GLY A 98 4.83 -0.93 -7.27
CA GLY A 98 5.62 -1.34 -8.42
C GLY A 98 7.12 -1.07 -8.30
N VAL A 99 7.58 -0.53 -7.17
CA VAL A 99 8.98 -0.30 -6.81
C VAL A 99 9.36 -1.22 -5.67
N LYS A 100 10.42 -2.00 -5.86
CA LYS A 100 10.87 -2.98 -4.86
C LYS A 100 11.36 -2.31 -3.58
N ASP A 101 11.20 -2.97 -2.44
CA ASP A 101 11.56 -2.48 -1.10
C ASP A 101 13.00 -1.93 -1.00
N SER A 102 13.98 -2.47 -1.74
CA SER A 102 15.37 -1.97 -1.69
C SER A 102 15.59 -0.65 -2.43
N ALA A 103 14.73 -0.35 -3.41
CA ALA A 103 14.76 0.87 -4.21
C ALA A 103 13.75 1.91 -3.72
N ASP A 104 12.76 1.48 -2.94
CA ASP A 104 11.68 2.31 -2.44
C ASP A 104 12.09 3.15 -1.21
N GLN A 105 11.83 4.46 -1.29
CA GLN A 105 12.05 5.44 -0.22
C GLN A 105 10.75 5.78 0.54
N CYS A 106 9.60 5.33 0.04
CA CYS A 106 8.26 5.70 0.45
C CYS A 106 7.38 4.43 0.62
N ALA A 107 7.73 3.61 1.63
CA ALA A 107 7.17 2.27 1.91
C ALA A 107 5.67 2.15 2.24
N ASP A 108 4.91 3.23 2.13
CA ASP A 108 3.47 3.29 2.43
C ASP A 108 2.68 3.82 1.22
N THR A 109 3.23 3.73 0.00
CA THR A 109 2.59 4.27 -1.19
C THR A 109 1.46 3.34 -1.66
N LEU A 110 0.32 3.92 -2.01
CA LEU A 110 -0.85 3.13 -2.37
C LEU A 110 -0.58 2.28 -3.63
N ALA A 111 -0.89 0.98 -3.56
CA ALA A 111 -0.78 0.07 -4.68
C ALA A 111 -1.39 0.62 -5.98
N GLY A 112 -0.59 0.68 -7.05
CA GLY A 112 -0.99 1.23 -8.35
C GLY A 112 -0.96 2.75 -8.48
N ALA A 113 -0.45 3.48 -7.47
CA ALA A 113 -0.16 4.91 -7.59
C ALA A 113 0.93 5.20 -8.62
N ALA A 114 0.92 6.41 -9.19
CA ALA A 114 1.96 6.85 -10.10
C ALA A 114 3.17 7.37 -9.32
N VAL A 115 4.18 6.52 -9.18
CA VAL A 115 5.39 6.79 -8.40
C VAL A 115 6.60 7.12 -9.28
N ASP A 116 7.60 7.78 -8.69
CA ASP A 116 8.90 7.99 -9.32
C ASP A 116 9.80 6.74 -9.20
N GLU A 117 11.06 6.84 -9.63
CA GLU A 117 12.02 5.72 -9.55
C GLU A 117 12.36 5.27 -8.12
N LYS A 118 11.85 5.97 -7.11
CA LYS A 118 12.11 5.74 -5.68
C LYS A 118 10.84 5.35 -4.93
N GLY A 119 9.78 4.95 -5.63
CA GLY A 119 8.50 4.58 -5.02
C GLY A 119 7.74 5.76 -4.40
N CYS A 120 8.21 6.99 -4.62
CA CYS A 120 7.57 8.16 -4.03
C CYS A 120 6.54 8.76 -4.99
N ASN A 121 5.37 9.09 -4.45
CA ASN A 121 4.27 9.68 -5.18
C ASN A 121 4.73 10.90 -6.00
N LEU A 122 4.47 10.92 -7.31
CA LEU A 122 4.83 12.04 -8.19
C LEU A 122 3.98 13.30 -7.95
N VAL A 123 2.92 13.14 -7.17
CA VAL A 123 1.95 14.19 -6.85
C VAL A 123 2.41 14.86 -5.55
N PRO A 124 2.50 16.21 -5.51
CA PRO A 124 2.76 16.93 -4.27
C PRO A 124 1.80 16.49 -3.17
N ASP A 125 2.34 16.16 -2.01
CA ASP A 125 1.64 15.75 -0.79
C ASP A 125 2.27 16.57 0.34
N ASP A 126 1.58 17.67 0.71
CA ASP A 126 2.12 18.69 1.60
C ASP A 126 2.14 18.24 3.07
N ASP A 127 1.18 17.43 3.50
CA ASP A 127 1.06 16.93 4.88
C ASP A 127 1.56 15.48 5.06
N ARG A 128 1.84 14.78 3.96
CA ARG A 128 2.45 13.44 3.91
C ARG A 128 1.60 12.38 4.58
N ASP A 129 0.30 12.47 4.37
CA ASP A 129 -0.64 11.46 4.84
C ASP A 129 -0.85 10.29 3.85
N GLY A 130 -0.21 10.37 2.68
CA GLY A 130 -0.25 9.36 1.62
C GLY A 130 -1.26 9.67 0.50
N VAL A 131 -2.06 10.74 0.64
CA VAL A 131 -2.98 11.23 -0.39
C VAL A 131 -2.44 12.53 -0.97
N GLY A 132 -2.12 12.54 -2.27
CA GLY A 132 -1.59 13.73 -2.91
C GLY A 132 -2.57 14.90 -2.89
N ASN A 133 -2.08 16.13 -2.80
CA ASN A 133 -2.84 17.39 -2.70
C ASN A 133 -4.07 17.49 -3.61
N PRO A 134 -4.07 17.01 -4.88
CA PRO A 134 -5.26 17.05 -5.71
C PRO A 134 -6.39 16.14 -5.21
N ASP A 135 -6.08 14.99 -4.62
CA ASP A 135 -7.03 13.99 -4.11
C ASP A 135 -7.34 14.17 -2.61
N ASP A 136 -6.62 15.08 -1.97
CA ASP A 136 -6.73 15.34 -0.54
C ASP A 136 -7.76 16.43 -0.23
N LEU A 137 -8.78 16.07 0.55
CA LEU A 137 -9.80 16.99 1.08
C LEU A 137 -9.46 17.53 2.47
N CYS A 138 -8.37 17.05 3.07
CA CYS A 138 -7.91 17.34 4.42
C CYS A 138 -6.39 17.66 4.43
N PRO A 139 -5.94 18.78 3.81
CA PRO A 139 -4.53 19.14 3.55
C PRO A 139 -3.65 19.49 4.76
N ASP A 140 -4.10 19.16 5.98
CA ASP A 140 -3.40 19.42 7.23
C ASP A 140 -3.58 18.22 8.20
N THR A 141 -3.67 17.01 7.67
CA THR A 141 -3.80 15.81 8.47
C THR A 141 -2.53 15.57 9.30
N ALA A 142 -2.73 15.15 10.55
CA ALA A 142 -1.61 14.94 11.46
C ALA A 142 -0.73 13.77 11.01
N ALA A 143 0.58 13.98 10.98
CA ALA A 143 1.54 12.95 10.60
C ALA A 143 1.31 11.62 11.36
N GLY A 144 1.17 10.53 10.60
CA GLY A 144 0.91 9.18 11.13
C GLY A 144 -0.54 8.92 11.52
N ALA A 145 -1.48 9.80 11.19
CA ALA A 145 -2.90 9.49 11.26
C ALA A 145 -3.28 8.47 10.19
N GLU A 146 -4.16 7.53 10.55
CA GLU A 146 -4.80 6.67 9.56
C GLU A 146 -5.86 7.48 8.82
N VAL A 147 -5.69 7.62 7.50
CA VAL A 147 -6.57 8.40 6.63
C VAL A 147 -7.37 7.52 5.67
N ASN A 148 -8.49 8.05 5.20
CA ASN A 148 -9.28 7.42 4.16
C ASN A 148 -8.75 7.79 2.76
N ALA A 149 -9.47 7.35 1.71
CA ALA A 149 -9.06 7.54 0.32
C ALA A 149 -8.95 9.01 -0.15
N VAL A 150 -9.38 9.99 0.67
CA VAL A 150 -9.32 11.43 0.36
C VAL A 150 -8.56 12.23 1.44
N GLY A 151 -7.62 11.59 2.14
CA GLY A 151 -6.70 12.24 3.10
C GLY A 151 -7.33 12.57 4.46
N CYS A 152 -8.58 12.14 4.70
CA CYS A 152 -9.28 12.51 5.93
C CYS A 152 -9.27 11.38 6.97
N ALA A 153 -8.95 11.72 8.22
CA ALA A 153 -9.14 10.80 9.34
C ALA A 153 -10.61 10.39 9.51
N ALA A 154 -10.85 9.21 10.10
CA ALA A 154 -12.20 8.70 10.31
C ALA A 154 -13.09 9.70 11.09
N ASN A 155 -14.33 9.92 10.61
CA ASN A 155 -15.30 10.85 11.18
C ASN A 155 -14.93 12.35 11.13
N VAL A 156 -14.04 12.76 10.22
CA VAL A 156 -13.77 14.19 9.99
C VAL A 156 -14.88 14.82 9.14
N ASN A 157 -15.36 15.97 9.57
CA ASN A 157 -16.20 16.86 8.75
C ASN A 157 -15.28 17.80 7.98
N ILE A 158 -15.32 17.73 6.65
CA ILE A 158 -14.54 18.61 5.79
C ILE A 158 -15.26 19.95 5.72
N SER A 159 -14.65 21.00 6.27
CA SER A 159 -15.20 22.35 6.20
C SER A 159 -14.87 22.97 4.85
N LEU A 160 -15.89 23.36 4.07
CA LEU A 160 -15.71 24.10 2.82
C LEU A 160 -15.45 25.58 3.13
N GLN A 161 -14.29 25.86 3.74
CA GLN A 161 -13.92 27.21 4.15
C GLN A 161 -13.91 28.14 2.94
N GLY A 162 -14.54 29.32 3.09
CA GLY A 162 -14.65 30.29 2.01
C GLY A 162 -15.88 30.11 1.09
N VAL A 163 -16.62 29.01 1.20
CA VAL A 163 -17.93 28.88 0.54
C VAL A 163 -18.95 29.78 1.23
N ASN A 164 -19.45 30.74 0.47
CA ASN A 164 -20.32 31.81 0.92
C ASN A 164 -21.56 31.94 0.02
N PHE A 165 -22.58 32.60 0.56
CA PHE A 165 -23.83 32.85 -0.13
C PHE A 165 -24.16 34.34 -0.14
N ASN A 166 -24.91 34.77 -1.15
CA ASN A 166 -25.53 36.08 -1.14
C ASN A 166 -26.38 36.25 0.14
N ARG A 167 -26.43 37.48 0.64
CA ARG A 167 -27.07 37.79 1.93
C ARG A 167 -28.52 37.31 1.95
N GLY A 168 -28.86 36.48 2.93
CA GLY A 168 -30.23 35.96 3.12
C GLY A 168 -30.69 34.98 2.05
N SER A 169 -29.78 34.42 1.26
CA SER A 169 -30.07 33.52 0.14
C SER A 169 -29.20 32.26 0.21
N ASP A 170 -29.57 31.30 -0.63
CA ASP A 170 -28.91 30.06 -1.04
C ASP A 170 -28.11 30.19 -2.35
N VAL A 171 -28.06 31.38 -2.95
CA VAL A 171 -27.25 31.64 -4.14
C VAL A 171 -25.77 31.75 -3.75
N LEU A 172 -24.96 30.82 -4.24
CA LEU A 172 -23.50 30.79 -4.09
C LEU A 172 -22.85 32.04 -4.66
N THR A 173 -21.82 32.56 -3.98
CA THR A 173 -21.01 33.66 -4.52
C THR A 173 -20.04 33.16 -5.59
N GLN A 174 -19.56 34.07 -6.45
CA GLN A 174 -18.57 33.71 -7.47
C GLN A 174 -17.26 33.19 -6.84
N ASP A 175 -16.84 33.76 -5.72
CA ASP A 175 -15.64 33.34 -4.99
C ASP A 175 -15.77 31.93 -4.36
N SER A 176 -16.99 31.41 -4.24
CA SER A 176 -17.22 30.04 -3.75
C SER A 176 -16.97 28.98 -4.82
N GLN A 177 -17.06 29.35 -6.10
CA GLN A 177 -16.99 28.40 -7.21
C GLN A 177 -15.64 27.69 -7.32
N PRO A 178 -14.47 28.37 -7.19
CA PRO A 178 -13.18 27.69 -7.22
C PRO A 178 -13.05 26.62 -6.13
N ILE A 179 -13.45 26.94 -4.89
CA ILE A 179 -13.40 26.01 -3.75
C ILE A 179 -14.31 24.80 -4.01
N LEU A 180 -15.52 25.04 -4.52
CA LEU A 180 -16.43 23.95 -4.86
C LEU A 180 -15.98 23.14 -6.08
N ASN A 181 -15.23 23.74 -7.01
CA ASN A 181 -14.65 23.02 -8.14
C ASN A 181 -13.54 22.09 -7.68
N GLU A 182 -12.66 22.53 -6.78
CA GLU A 182 -11.62 21.68 -6.19
C GLU A 182 -12.26 20.48 -5.49
N ALA A 183 -13.24 20.71 -4.60
CA ALA A 183 -13.99 19.63 -3.97
C ALA A 183 -14.67 18.70 -5.01
N ALA A 184 -15.23 19.26 -6.08
CA ALA A 184 -15.88 18.46 -7.13
C ALA A 184 -14.89 17.58 -7.91
N GLU A 185 -13.68 18.06 -8.23
CA GLU A 185 -12.68 17.26 -8.94
C GLU A 185 -12.18 16.09 -8.09
N THR A 186 -12.03 16.27 -6.79
CA THR A 186 -11.72 15.17 -5.87
C THR A 186 -12.87 14.17 -5.80
N LEU A 187 -14.10 14.64 -5.56
CA LEU A 187 -15.27 13.74 -5.47
C LEU A 187 -15.56 12.98 -6.77
N LYS A 188 -15.22 13.52 -7.95
CA LYS A 188 -15.34 12.79 -9.24
C LYS A 188 -14.42 11.58 -9.33
N ARG A 189 -13.24 11.64 -8.70
CA ARG A 189 -12.29 10.51 -8.65
C ARG A 189 -12.71 9.44 -7.64
N HIS A 190 -13.60 9.80 -6.72
CA HIS A 190 -14.12 8.93 -5.66
C HIS A 190 -15.65 8.74 -5.72
N PRO A 191 -16.18 8.13 -6.81
CA PRO A 191 -17.62 7.91 -6.98
C PRO A 191 -18.22 6.94 -5.94
N GLU A 192 -17.40 6.15 -5.26
CA GLU A 192 -17.79 5.23 -4.19
C GLU A 192 -18.20 5.93 -2.89
N LEU A 193 -17.78 7.18 -2.68
CA LEU A 193 -18.07 7.91 -1.44
C LEU A 193 -19.55 8.23 -1.31
N LYS A 194 -20.03 8.20 -0.07
CA LYS A 194 -21.32 8.74 0.33
C LYS A 194 -21.05 10.01 1.11
N ILE A 195 -21.61 11.14 0.70
CA ILE A 195 -21.34 12.43 1.30
C ILE A 195 -22.64 13.06 1.81
N GLU A 196 -22.64 13.48 3.06
CA GLU A 196 -23.62 14.43 3.58
C GLU A 196 -23.11 15.87 3.40
N VAL A 197 -23.87 16.69 2.69
CA VAL A 197 -23.66 18.14 2.62
C VAL A 197 -24.42 18.78 3.78
N ALA A 198 -23.70 19.20 4.82
CA ALA A 198 -24.27 19.75 6.04
C ALA A 198 -24.24 21.29 6.03
N GLY A 199 -25.42 21.91 6.01
CA GLY A 199 -25.55 23.37 6.06
C GLY A 199 -25.75 23.89 7.48
N HIS A 200 -25.09 24.99 7.83
CA HIS A 200 -25.18 25.63 9.15
C HIS A 200 -25.45 27.13 9.05
N THR A 201 -26.09 27.69 10.08
CA THR A 201 -26.29 29.13 10.27
C THR A 201 -25.74 29.57 11.62
N ASP A 202 -25.63 30.89 11.82
CA ASP A 202 -25.53 31.44 13.17
C ASP A 202 -26.88 31.38 13.90
N SER A 203 -26.88 31.71 15.20
CA SER A 203 -28.07 31.69 16.04
C SER A 203 -28.96 32.94 15.90
N THR A 204 -28.67 33.85 14.97
CA THR A 204 -29.49 35.05 14.80
C THR A 204 -30.78 34.73 14.06
N GLY A 205 -31.87 35.39 14.44
CA GLY A 205 -33.17 35.20 13.80
C GLY A 205 -33.97 34.02 14.35
N ASN A 206 -34.87 33.49 13.52
CA ASN A 206 -35.79 32.42 13.92
C ASN A 206 -35.20 31.05 13.57
N GLN A 207 -35.27 30.09 14.50
CA GLN A 207 -34.70 28.76 14.33
C GLN A 207 -35.28 27.99 13.13
N GLU A 208 -36.59 28.03 12.91
CA GLU A 208 -37.25 27.34 11.79
C GLU A 208 -36.82 27.94 10.44
N VAL A 209 -36.64 29.27 10.40
CA VAL A 209 -36.07 29.97 9.24
C VAL A 209 -34.61 29.54 9.02
N ASN A 210 -33.81 29.43 10.07
CA ASN A 210 -32.43 29.00 10.00
C ASN A 210 -32.28 27.54 9.53
N THR A 211 -33.14 26.64 10.00
CA THR A 211 -33.21 25.25 9.52
C THR A 211 -33.57 25.20 8.04
N THR A 212 -34.56 25.99 7.61
CA THR A 212 -34.96 26.04 6.19
C THR A 212 -33.84 26.61 5.31
N LEU A 213 -33.21 27.71 5.74
CA LEU A 213 -32.14 28.37 4.99
C LEU A 213 -30.87 27.50 4.89
N SER A 214 -30.46 26.87 5.99
CA SER A 214 -29.31 25.95 5.97
C SER A 214 -29.55 24.77 5.05
N LYS A 215 -30.78 24.20 5.03
CA LYS A 215 -31.13 23.12 4.10
C LYS A 215 -31.06 23.59 2.65
N ALA A 216 -31.62 24.74 2.33
CA ALA A 216 -31.57 25.31 0.98
C ALA A 216 -30.12 25.57 0.51
N ARG A 217 -29.25 26.02 1.41
CA ARG A 217 -27.81 26.19 1.13
C ARG A 217 -27.09 24.87 0.89
N ALA A 218 -27.37 23.85 1.70
CA ALA A 218 -26.85 22.51 1.49
C ALA A 218 -27.33 21.93 0.15
N ASP A 219 -28.60 22.16 -0.21
CA ASP A 219 -29.15 21.77 -1.51
C ASP A 219 -28.46 22.49 -2.67
N ALA A 220 -28.16 23.79 -2.53
CA ALA A 220 -27.46 24.56 -3.56
C ALA A 220 -26.03 24.06 -3.78
N VAL A 221 -25.30 23.73 -2.71
CA VAL A 221 -23.95 23.13 -2.80
C VAL A 221 -24.03 21.73 -3.41
N MET A 222 -24.94 20.88 -2.95
CA MET A 222 -25.15 19.55 -3.49
C MET A 222 -25.44 19.60 -5.00
N GLN A 223 -26.37 20.48 -5.41
CA GLN A 223 -26.71 20.65 -6.82
C GLN A 223 -25.52 21.16 -7.63
N TYR A 224 -24.74 22.10 -7.09
CA TYR A 224 -23.53 22.57 -7.74
C TYR A 224 -22.54 21.43 -8.00
N LEU A 225 -22.29 20.58 -7.01
CA LEU A 225 -21.40 19.41 -7.15
C LEU A 225 -21.93 18.43 -8.23
N ILE A 226 -23.24 18.15 -8.24
CA ILE A 226 -23.88 17.34 -9.28
C ILE A 226 -23.69 17.96 -10.67
N ASP A 227 -23.88 19.28 -10.79
CA ASP A 227 -23.74 20.01 -12.05
C ASP A 227 -22.29 20.02 -12.56
N GLN A 228 -21.30 19.96 -11.65
CA GLN A 228 -19.90 19.74 -12.01
C GLN A 228 -19.63 18.30 -12.50
N GLY A 229 -20.54 17.36 -12.25
CA GLY A 229 -20.44 15.97 -12.69
C GLY A 229 -20.02 14.98 -11.60
N VAL A 230 -20.11 15.37 -10.32
CA VAL A 230 -19.91 14.44 -9.20
C VAL A 230 -20.98 13.33 -9.25
N GLN A 231 -20.53 12.07 -9.21
CA GLN A 231 -21.39 10.89 -9.27
C GLN A 231 -21.58 10.20 -7.92
N SER A 232 -20.82 10.61 -6.89
CA SER A 232 -20.92 10.12 -5.52
C SER A 232 -22.34 10.29 -4.95
N SER A 233 -22.69 9.47 -3.97
CA SER A 233 -24.01 9.55 -3.34
C SER A 233 -24.08 10.76 -2.41
N LEU A 234 -24.74 11.84 -2.84
CA LEU A 234 -24.88 13.07 -2.06
C LEU A 234 -26.22 13.16 -1.32
N THR A 235 -26.21 13.61 -0.07
CA THR A 235 -27.42 13.94 0.71
C THR A 235 -27.26 15.30 1.36
N ALA A 236 -28.20 16.22 1.18
CA ALA A 236 -28.16 17.53 1.82
C ALA A 236 -28.97 17.56 3.12
N VAL A 237 -28.38 18.09 4.20
CA VAL A 237 -29.01 18.22 5.52
C VAL A 237 -28.80 19.65 6.06
N GLY A 238 -29.86 20.26 6.59
CA GLY A 238 -29.80 21.60 7.20
C GLY A 238 -29.89 21.52 8.71
N TYR A 239 -28.82 21.90 9.40
CA TYR A 239 -28.75 21.89 10.88
C TYR A 239 -29.19 23.21 11.50
N GLY A 240 -29.38 24.27 10.71
CA GLY A 240 -29.61 25.61 11.22
C GLY A 240 -28.49 26.01 12.18
N SER A 241 -28.86 26.46 13.38
CA SER A 241 -27.93 26.89 14.42
C SER A 241 -27.69 25.86 15.52
N SER A 242 -28.06 24.59 15.33
CA SER A 242 -27.98 23.56 16.39
C SER A 242 -26.55 23.07 16.65
N GLU A 243 -25.66 23.17 15.67
CA GLU A 243 -24.27 22.68 15.72
C GLU A 243 -23.27 23.85 15.53
N PRO A 244 -23.11 24.75 16.52
CA PRO A 244 -22.15 25.84 16.45
C PRO A 244 -20.72 25.33 16.66
N VAL A 245 -19.78 25.86 15.89
CA VAL A 245 -18.33 25.63 16.04
C VAL A 245 -17.61 26.81 16.71
N ALA A 246 -18.29 27.94 16.85
CA ALA A 246 -17.76 29.15 17.45
C ALA A 246 -18.84 29.95 18.21
N ASP A 247 -18.39 30.95 18.96
CA ASP A 247 -19.26 31.79 19.78
C ASP A 247 -20.21 32.66 18.93
N ASN A 248 -21.51 32.48 19.12
CA ASN A 248 -22.53 33.26 18.41
C ASN A 248 -22.68 34.70 18.90
N GLU A 249 -22.08 35.06 20.04
CA GLU A 249 -22.12 36.44 20.54
C GLU A 249 -21.18 37.36 19.73
N THR A 250 -20.11 36.80 19.16
CA THR A 250 -19.12 37.56 18.34
C THR A 250 -19.46 37.58 16.86
N ALA A 251 -19.06 38.63 16.14
CA ALA A 251 -19.30 38.70 14.69
C ALA A 251 -18.49 37.64 13.92
N GLU A 252 -17.28 37.39 14.40
CA GLU A 252 -16.31 36.43 13.89
C GLU A 252 -16.83 35.00 14.09
N GLY A 253 -17.28 34.65 15.30
CA GLY A 253 -17.83 33.32 15.57
C GLY A 253 -19.15 33.06 14.82
N ARG A 254 -20.01 34.06 14.66
CA ARG A 254 -21.17 33.95 13.75
C ARG A 254 -20.75 33.68 12.31
N ALA A 255 -19.67 34.31 11.83
CA ALA A 255 -19.16 34.04 10.49
C ALA A 255 -18.65 32.61 10.35
N GLN A 256 -17.96 32.08 11.35
CA GLN A 256 -17.54 30.67 11.38
C GLN A 256 -18.73 29.71 11.45
N ASN A 257 -19.80 30.04 12.17
CA ASN A 257 -21.00 29.20 12.25
C ASN A 257 -21.80 29.15 10.94
N ARG A 258 -21.74 30.19 10.10
CA ARG A 258 -22.34 30.22 8.76
C ARG A 258 -21.43 29.49 7.77
N ARG A 259 -21.55 28.17 7.72
CA ARG A 259 -20.67 27.30 6.94
C ARG A 259 -21.42 26.15 6.28
N VAL A 260 -20.73 25.47 5.37
CA VAL A 260 -21.14 24.19 4.80
C VAL A 260 -20.00 23.21 5.03
N GLU A 261 -20.34 22.00 5.44
CA GLU A 261 -19.41 20.89 5.64
C GLU A 261 -19.77 19.73 4.69
N LEU A 262 -18.77 18.97 4.29
CA LEU A 262 -18.95 17.65 3.68
C LEU A 262 -18.59 16.60 4.72
N LYS A 263 -19.52 15.68 5.01
CA LYS A 263 -19.26 14.55 5.89
C LYS A 263 -19.22 13.28 5.09
N ILE A 264 -18.14 12.52 5.22
CA ILE A 264 -18.01 11.22 4.58
C ILE A 264 -18.79 10.21 5.43
N LEU A 265 -19.74 9.52 4.80
CA LEU A 265 -20.55 8.49 5.41
C LEU A 265 -19.98 7.12 5.03
N GLU A 266 -19.75 6.26 6.02
CA GLU A 266 -19.33 4.86 5.81
C GLU A 266 -20.44 4.01 5.14
#